data_AF-A0A7S0ACP2-F1
#
_entry.id   AF-A0A7S0ACP2-F1
#
_cell.length_a   1.000
_cell.length_b   1.000
_cell.length_c   1.000
_cell.angle_alpha   90.00
_cell.angle_beta   90.00
_cell.angle_gamma   90.00
#
_symmetry.space_group_name_H-M   'P 1'
#
loop_
_entity.id
_entity.type
_entity.pdbx_description
1 polymer ?
#
loop_
_entity_poly.entity_id
_entity_poly.type
_entity_poly.pdbx_seq_one_letter_code
_entity_poly.pdbx_strand_id
1 'polypeptide(L)'
;AEGHGEALRLLVAARAEVDHVNTDGETPLHVAVQHVGGKPGLGHIRTLLELRADASVKDSSGHDAFAAAGLYTNRAEEVRAVLGGAPPQKDPEDPGPDSP
;
A
#
# COMPACT_ATOMS: atom_id res chain seq x y z
N ALA A 1 -19.37 3.71 -12.53
CA ALA A 1 -19.21 3.82 -11.07
C ALA A 1 -17.82 4.37 -10.78
N GLU A 2 -17.67 5.67 -11.03
CA GLU A 2 -16.42 6.45 -10.99
C GLU A 2 -16.09 6.98 -9.58
N GLY A 3 -16.49 6.26 -8.52
CA GLY A 3 -16.43 6.79 -7.15
C GLY A 3 -15.10 6.61 -6.43
N HIS A 4 -14.29 5.61 -6.80
CA HIS A 4 -13.10 5.25 -6.02
C HIS A 4 -11.83 6.01 -6.45
N GLY A 5 -11.71 6.37 -7.74
CA GLY A 5 -10.56 7.13 -8.24
C GLY A 5 -10.53 8.57 -7.72
N GLU A 6 -11.69 9.23 -7.67
CA GLU A 6 -11.82 10.61 -7.19
C GLU A 6 -11.55 10.71 -5.67
N ALA A 7 -12.01 9.73 -4.89
CA ALA A 7 -11.78 9.69 -3.44
C ALA A 7 -10.29 9.53 -3.08
N LEU A 8 -9.54 8.78 -3.87
CA LEU A 8 -8.09 8.63 -3.68
C LEU A 8 -7.33 9.88 -4.11
N ARG A 9 -7.76 10.54 -5.18
CA ARG A 9 -7.20 11.86 -5.56
C ARG A 9 -7.47 12.92 -4.49
N LEU A 10 -8.63 12.86 -3.83
CA LEU A 10 -8.97 13.72 -2.69
C LEU A 10 -8.16 13.42 -1.42
N LEU A 11 -7.87 12.15 -1.10
CA LEU A 11 -6.98 11.79 0.01
C LEU A 11 -5.55 12.32 -0.21
N VAL A 12 -5.08 12.30 -1.46
CA VAL A 12 -3.74 12.77 -1.84
C VAL A 12 -3.63 14.29 -1.81
N ALA A 13 -4.70 14.99 -2.21
CA ALA A 13 -4.77 16.44 -2.09
C ALA A 13 -4.68 16.94 -0.63
N ALA A 14 -4.89 16.05 0.36
CA ALA A 14 -4.88 16.39 1.79
C ALA A 14 -3.51 16.29 2.47
N ARG A 15 -2.39 16.06 1.75
CA ARG A 15 -1.07 15.71 2.36
C ARG A 15 -1.13 14.47 3.26
N ALA A 16 -2.03 13.53 2.97
CA ALA A 16 -2.03 12.27 3.70
C ALA A 16 -0.69 11.58 3.48
N GLU A 17 0.05 11.37 4.57
CA GLU A 17 1.24 10.52 4.58
C GLU A 17 0.84 9.14 4.03
N VAL A 18 1.34 8.80 2.84
CA VAL A 18 0.95 7.58 2.10
C VAL A 18 1.33 6.29 2.83
N ASP A 19 2.23 6.40 3.81
CA ASP A 19 2.71 5.32 4.66
C ASP A 19 2.23 5.45 6.11
N HIS A 20 1.34 6.41 6.40
CA HIS A 20 0.76 6.52 7.74
C HIS A 20 0.02 5.25 8.10
N VAL A 21 0.26 4.73 9.29
CA VAL A 21 -0.38 3.50 9.76
C VAL A 21 -1.57 3.82 10.65
N ASN A 22 -2.65 3.05 10.51
CA ASN A 22 -3.77 3.12 11.45
C ASN A 22 -3.43 2.42 12.79
N THR A 23 -4.42 2.27 13.67
CA THR A 23 -4.28 1.57 14.97
C THR A 23 -3.83 0.13 14.86
N ASP A 24 -4.05 -0.50 13.70
CA ASP A 24 -3.71 -1.88 13.41
C ASP A 24 -2.35 -1.98 12.69
N GLY A 25 -1.63 -0.86 12.52
CA GLY A 25 -0.35 -0.81 11.83
C GLY A 25 -0.50 -0.80 10.30
N GLU A 26 -1.71 -0.66 9.78
CA GLU A 26 -1.99 -0.80 8.36
C GLU A 26 -1.78 0.53 7.62
N THR A 27 -0.97 0.50 6.57
CA THR A 27 -0.87 1.63 5.62
C THR A 27 -2.10 1.73 4.72
N PRO A 28 -2.34 2.88 4.05
CA PRO A 28 -3.31 3.00 2.98
C PRO A 28 -3.25 1.88 1.94
N LEU A 29 -2.05 1.36 1.67
CA LEU A 29 -1.84 0.25 0.73
C LEU A 29 -2.40 -1.09 1.26
N HIS A 30 -2.28 -1.38 2.56
CA HIS A 30 -2.93 -2.54 3.18
C HIS A 30 -4.45 -2.46 3.04
N VAL A 31 -5.02 -1.30 3.38
CA VAL A 31 -6.47 -1.08 3.30
C VAL A 31 -6.95 -1.23 1.86
N ALA A 32 -6.20 -0.71 0.88
CA ALA A 32 -6.50 -0.84 -0.53
C ALA A 32 -6.47 -2.30 -1.03
N VAL A 33 -5.54 -3.12 -0.53
CA VAL A 33 -5.44 -4.55 -0.82
C VAL A 33 -6.61 -5.35 -0.24
N GLN A 34 -7.02 -5.03 0.99
CA GLN A 34 -8.17 -5.67 1.63
C GLN A 34 -9.50 -5.31 0.94
N HIS A 35 -9.58 -4.11 0.36
CA HIS A 35 -10.80 -3.57 -0.25
C HIS A 35 -10.81 -3.59 -1.78
N VAL A 36 -10.08 -4.52 -2.42
CA VAL A 36 -10.10 -4.70 -3.89
C VAL A 36 -11.51 -4.97 -4.42
N GLY A 37 -12.37 -5.62 -3.62
CA GLY A 37 -13.74 -5.93 -3.97
C GLY A 37 -13.90 -6.82 -5.22
N GLY A 38 -15.13 -6.99 -5.68
CA GLY A 38 -15.45 -7.83 -6.84
C GLY A 38 -15.34 -7.12 -8.19
N LYS A 39 -15.04 -5.81 -8.22
CA LYS A 39 -14.98 -5.04 -9.48
C LYS A 39 -13.63 -5.23 -10.16
N PRO A 40 -13.59 -5.37 -11.50
CA PRO A 40 -12.34 -5.38 -12.22
C PRO A 40 -11.65 -4.01 -12.09
N GLY A 41 -10.35 -4.03 -11.79
CA GLY A 41 -9.53 -2.82 -11.69
C GLY A 41 -8.85 -2.66 -10.32
N LEU A 42 -7.53 -2.50 -10.35
CA LEU A 42 -6.67 -2.22 -9.20
C LEU A 42 -6.14 -0.77 -9.28
N GLY A 43 -6.95 0.13 -9.85
CA GLY A 43 -6.56 1.52 -10.10
C GLY A 43 -6.19 2.25 -8.82
N HIS A 44 -6.85 1.91 -7.71
CA HIS A 44 -6.55 2.46 -6.40
C HIS A 44 -5.17 2.08 -5.87
N ILE A 45 -4.80 0.80 -6.01
CA ILE A 45 -3.46 0.31 -5.63
C ILE A 45 -2.40 0.94 -6.52
N ARG A 46 -2.65 1.03 -7.84
CA ARG A 46 -1.74 1.71 -8.78
C ARG A 46 -1.52 3.16 -8.40
N THR A 47 -2.57 3.89 -8.07
CA THR A 47 -2.46 5.29 -7.63
C THR A 47 -1.60 5.40 -6.37
N LEU A 48 -1.79 4.55 -5.36
CA LEU A 48 -0.94 4.57 -4.16
C LEU A 48 0.53 4.29 -4.47
N LEU A 49 0.82 3.36 -5.38
CA LEU A 49 2.19 3.09 -5.83
C LEU A 49 2.79 4.26 -6.63
N GLU A 50 2.00 4.91 -7.50
CA GLU A 50 2.41 6.13 -8.22
C GLU A 50 2.82 7.24 -7.24
N LEU A 51 2.17 7.28 -6.08
CA LEU A 51 2.42 8.21 -4.99
C LEU A 51 3.56 7.78 -4.05
N ARG A 52 4.31 6.74 -4.42
CA ARG A 52 5.45 6.22 -3.66
C ARG A 52 5.08 5.57 -2.31
N ALA A 53 3.87 5.01 -2.19
CA ALA A 53 3.54 4.20 -1.01
C ALA A 53 4.49 2.99 -0.87
N ASP A 54 5.04 2.78 0.32
CA ASP A 54 5.94 1.70 0.66
C ASP A 54 5.15 0.40 0.90
N ALA A 55 5.27 -0.54 -0.03
CA ALA A 55 4.63 -1.85 0.05
C ALA A 55 5.28 -2.82 1.05
N SER A 56 6.43 -2.46 1.64
CA SER A 56 7.12 -3.29 2.64
C SER A 56 6.79 -2.97 4.08
N VAL A 57 6.07 -1.88 4.34
CA VAL A 57 5.60 -1.58 5.69
C VAL A 57 4.82 -2.77 6.20
N LYS A 58 5.05 -3.16 7.45
CA LYS A 58 4.38 -4.28 8.08
C LYS A 58 3.30 -3.76 9.00
N ASP A 59 2.14 -4.41 8.94
CA ASP A 59 1.07 -4.23 9.92
C ASP A 59 1.49 -4.76 11.31
N SER A 60 0.62 -4.58 12.30
CA SER A 60 0.85 -5.08 13.67
C SER A 60 0.92 -6.61 13.76
N SER A 61 0.50 -7.32 12.72
CA SER A 61 0.60 -8.78 12.59
C SER A 61 1.89 -9.21 11.88
N GLY A 62 2.72 -8.28 11.41
CA GLY A 62 3.97 -8.54 10.69
C GLY A 62 3.82 -8.78 9.19
N HIS A 63 2.63 -8.59 8.63
CA HIS A 63 2.36 -8.75 7.21
C HIS A 63 2.57 -7.45 6.46
N ASP A 64 3.19 -7.53 5.29
CA ASP A 64 3.25 -6.42 4.34
C ASP A 64 2.07 -6.47 3.36
N ALA A 65 1.96 -5.46 2.48
CA ALA A 65 0.86 -5.39 1.51
C ALA A 65 0.80 -6.62 0.58
N PHE A 66 1.94 -7.24 0.29
CA PHE A 66 2.04 -8.43 -0.54
C PHE A 66 1.55 -9.70 0.17
N ALA A 67 1.89 -9.84 1.45
CA ALA A 67 1.40 -10.90 2.32
C ALA A 67 -0.11 -10.76 2.57
N ALA A 68 -0.56 -9.54 2.90
CA ALA A 68 -1.97 -9.20 3.09
C ALA A 68 -2.84 -9.59 1.87
N ALA A 69 -2.31 -9.46 0.65
CA ALA A 69 -3.01 -9.86 -0.55
C ALA A 69 -3.40 -11.35 -0.54
N GLY A 70 -2.55 -12.23 -0.02
CA GLY A 70 -2.85 -13.67 0.08
C GLY A 70 -3.81 -14.02 1.22
N LEU A 71 -3.91 -13.17 2.24
CA LEU A 71 -4.71 -13.43 3.43
C LEU A 71 -6.14 -12.91 3.31
N TYR A 72 -6.31 -11.73 2.70
CA TYR A 72 -7.57 -10.99 2.74
C TYR A 72 -8.31 -10.90 1.41
N THR A 73 -7.70 -11.28 0.29
CA THR A 73 -8.35 -11.22 -1.03
C THR A 73 -8.15 -12.48 -1.85
N ASN A 74 -9.24 -12.92 -2.51
CA ASN A 74 -9.21 -14.02 -3.46
C ASN A 74 -8.57 -13.64 -4.81
N ARG A 75 -8.22 -12.35 -4.99
CA ARG A 75 -7.52 -11.82 -6.18
C ARG A 75 -6.05 -11.53 -5.87
N ALA A 76 -5.47 -12.30 -4.95
CA ALA A 76 -4.10 -12.16 -4.49
C ALA A 76 -3.10 -12.03 -5.65
N GLU A 77 -3.22 -12.88 -6.67
CA GLU A 77 -2.31 -12.89 -7.82
C GLU A 77 -2.36 -11.58 -8.62
N GLU A 78 -3.55 -11.05 -8.88
CA GLU A 78 -3.70 -9.78 -9.62
C GLU A 78 -3.15 -8.60 -8.80
N VAL A 79 -3.40 -8.61 -7.50
CA VAL A 79 -2.91 -7.60 -6.56
C VAL A 79 -1.39 -7.64 -6.46
N ARG A 80 -0.81 -8.82 -6.28
CA ARG A 80 0.64 -9.05 -6.23
C ARG A 80 1.32 -8.65 -7.53
N ALA A 81 0.70 -8.93 -8.67
CA ALA A 81 1.19 -8.49 -9.97
C ALA A 81 1.27 -6.95 -10.07
N VAL A 82 0.34 -6.23 -9.45
CA VAL A 82 0.36 -4.75 -9.42
C VAL A 82 1.34 -4.20 -8.39
N LEU A 83 1.44 -4.81 -7.22
CA LEU A 83 2.41 -4.44 -6.18
C LEU A 83 3.86 -4.63 -6.63
N GLY A 84 4.08 -5.42 -7.69
CA GLY A 84 5.40 -5.76 -8.20
C GLY A 84 5.98 -6.91 -7.38
N GLY A 85 6.32 -8.00 -8.05
CA GLY A 85 7.01 -9.13 -7.44
C GLY A 85 8.44 -8.78 -7.09
N ALA A 86 8.66 -8.01 -6.04
CA ALA A 86 9.91 -7.94 -5.30
C ALA A 86 9.64 -7.23 -3.96
N PRO A 87 10.12 -7.76 -2.83
CA PRO A 87 10.25 -6.92 -1.66
C PRO A 87 11.14 -5.72 -2.06
N PRO A 88 10.76 -4.47 -1.74
CA PRO A 88 11.73 -3.40 -1.82
C PRO A 88 12.83 -3.78 -0.82
N GLN A 89 14.00 -4.13 -1.34
CA GLN A 89 15.22 -4.10 -0.55
C GLN A 89 15.35 -2.64 -0.13
N LYS A 90 14.94 -2.31 1.10
CA LYS A 90 15.52 -1.16 1.78
C LYS A 90 17.00 -1.46 1.84
N ASP A 91 17.77 -0.76 1.03
CA ASP A 91 19.21 -0.70 1.23
C ASP A 91 19.43 -0.39 2.73
N PRO A 92 20.13 -1.23 3.50
CA PRO A 92 20.24 -1.08 4.95
C PRO A 92 21.11 0.10 5.40
N GLU A 93 21.34 1.12 4.55
CA GLU A 93 22.29 2.20 4.83
C GLU A 93 21.74 3.58 4.40
N ASP A 94 20.88 4.16 5.24
CA ASP A 94 20.86 5.62 5.41
C ASP A 94 21.11 5.93 6.90
N PRO A 95 22.38 5.97 7.34
CA PRO A 95 22.70 6.65 8.58
C PRO A 95 22.47 8.15 8.31
N GLY A 96 21.27 8.61 8.65
CA GLY A 96 20.90 10.03 8.52
C GLY A 96 22.02 10.94 9.05
N PRO A 97 22.27 12.07 8.39
CA PRO A 97 23.31 12.99 8.83
C PRO A 97 22.82 13.67 10.11
N ASP A 98 23.38 13.28 11.26
CA ASP A 98 23.55 14.07 12.50
C ASP A 98 23.70 13.08 13.68
N SER A 99 24.89 12.50 13.91
CA SER A 99 25.86 13.00 14.90
C SER A 99 25.43 14.30 15.60
N PRO A 100 25.18 14.25 16.92
CA PRO A 100 26.29 14.45 17.86
C PRO A 100 26.54 13.31 18.86
#